data_AF-A0A9E5K5N7-F1
#
_entry.id   AF-A0A9E5K5N7-F1
#
_cell.length_a   1.000
_cell.length_b   1.000
_cell.length_c   1.000
_cell.angle_alpha   90.00
_cell.angle_beta   90.00
_cell.angle_gamma   90.00
#
_symmetry.space_group_name_H-M   'P 1'
#
loop_
_entity.id
_entity.type
_entity.pdbx_description
1 polymer ?
#
loop_
_entity_poly.entity_id
_entity_poly.type
_entity_poly.pdbx_seq_one_letter_code
_entity_poly.pdbx_strand_id
1 'polypeptide(L)'
;MPECLGSHLCEHAPSMVTLEDGFVVCSSCPEWRKECEAKRLLTYPVVARAEAFREREKIRGAEATYDLKGMVEKLRAKQAELRRKKAEQWLR
;
A
#
# COMPACT_ATOMS: atom_id res chain seq x y z
N MET A 1 4.97 14.67 -10.76
CA MET A 1 4.16 13.88 -9.80
C MET A 1 2.90 13.48 -10.54
N PRO A 2 2.55 12.19 -10.68
CA PRO A 2 1.31 11.85 -11.37
C PRO A 2 0.18 12.06 -10.36
N GLU A 3 -0.37 13.27 -10.38
CA GLU A 3 -1.67 13.54 -9.81
C GLU A 3 -2.66 12.65 -10.58
N CYS A 4 -3.34 11.72 -9.90
CA CYS A 4 -4.35 10.85 -10.53
C CYS A 4 -5.55 11.69 -11.09
N LEU A 5 -5.55 13.01 -10.83
CA LEU A 5 -6.33 14.07 -11.48
C LEU A 5 -5.96 14.21 -12.97
N GLY A 6 -6.30 13.23 -13.79
CA GLY A 6 -6.07 13.33 -15.24
C GLY A 6 -6.16 12.02 -16.01
N SER A 7 -6.32 10.87 -15.34
CA SER A 7 -6.63 9.63 -16.07
C SER A 7 -8.13 9.59 -16.39
N HIS A 8 -8.50 9.33 -17.65
CA HIS A 8 -9.89 9.06 -18.08
C HIS A 8 -10.57 7.96 -17.23
N LEU A 9 -9.79 7.14 -16.52
CA LEU A 9 -10.27 6.11 -15.60
C LEU A 9 -10.90 6.66 -14.32
N CYS A 10 -10.58 7.88 -13.91
CA CYS A 10 -11.13 8.48 -12.70
C CYS A 10 -12.51 9.13 -12.91
N GLU A 11 -12.88 9.48 -14.16
CA GLU A 11 -14.23 10.01 -14.48
C GLU A 11 -15.35 9.00 -14.21
N HIS A 12 -15.01 7.70 -14.21
CA HIS A 12 -15.94 6.60 -13.95
C HIS A 12 -15.65 5.85 -12.63
N ALA A 13 -14.68 6.32 -11.84
CA ALA A 13 -14.33 5.64 -10.59
C ALA A 13 -15.36 5.98 -9.48
N PRO A 14 -15.84 4.98 -8.73
CA PRO A 14 -16.95 5.16 -7.79
C PRO A 14 -16.61 6.03 -6.56
N SER A 15 -15.33 6.21 -6.21
CA SER A 15 -14.94 7.06 -5.09
C SER A 15 -13.47 7.52 -5.12
N MET A 16 -13.20 8.63 -4.43
CA MET A 16 -11.84 9.10 -4.12
C MET A 16 -11.38 8.48 -2.79
N VAL A 17 -10.09 8.12 -2.71
CA VAL A 17 -9.45 7.51 -1.55
C VAL A 17 -8.14 8.21 -1.23
N THR A 18 -7.83 8.34 0.05
CA THR A 18 -6.55 8.90 0.52
C THR A 18 -5.59 7.77 0.84
N LEU A 19 -4.43 7.77 0.18
CA LEU A 19 -3.32 6.85 0.43
C LEU A 19 -2.63 7.18 1.75
N GLU A 20 -1.77 6.28 2.22
CA GLU A 20 -1.09 6.39 3.52
C GLU A 20 0.01 7.48 3.55
N ASP A 21 0.47 7.88 2.38
CA ASP A 21 1.36 9.02 2.16
C ASP A 21 0.59 10.36 2.02
N GLY A 22 -0.74 10.32 2.04
CA GLY A 22 -1.61 11.49 2.00
C GLY A 22 -2.05 11.90 0.60
N PHE A 23 -1.59 11.23 -0.46
CA PHE A 23 -2.07 11.50 -1.81
C PHE A 23 -3.51 11.02 -1.97
N VAL A 24 -4.34 11.82 -2.64
CA VAL A 24 -5.72 11.46 -2.97
C VAL A 24 -5.76 10.92 -4.39
N VAL A 25 -6.26 9.70 -4.55
CA VAL A 25 -6.40 9.02 -5.84
C VAL A 25 -7.81 8.48 -5.99
N CYS A 26 -8.23 8.14 -7.22
CA CYS A 26 -9.48 7.43 -7.40
C CYS A 26 -9.33 5.94 -7.06
N SER A 27 -10.42 5.27 -6.68
CA SER A 27 -10.42 3.86 -6.28
C SER A 27 -10.03 2.87 -7.38
N SER A 28 -9.89 3.34 -8.63
CA SER A 28 -9.41 2.55 -9.78
C SER A 28 -7.91 2.71 -10.04
N CYS A 29 -7.27 3.70 -9.39
CA CYS A 29 -5.88 4.07 -9.61
C CYS A 29 -4.94 2.87 -9.25
N PRO A 30 -3.94 2.53 -10.08
CA PRO A 30 -3.01 1.42 -9.81
C PRO A 30 -2.31 1.53 -8.46
N GLU A 31 -2.01 2.76 -8.02
CA GLU A 31 -1.37 3.07 -6.75
C GLU A 31 -2.23 2.62 -5.57
N TRP A 32 -3.55 2.87 -5.63
CA TRP A 32 -4.50 2.39 -4.62
C TRP A 32 -4.53 0.87 -4.57
N ARG A 33 -4.61 0.20 -5.73
CA ARG A 33 -4.60 -1.26 -5.79
C ARG A 33 -3.31 -1.86 -5.23
N LYS A 34 -2.16 -1.24 -5.52
CA LYS A 34 -0.84 -1.62 -4.97
C LYS A 34 -0.82 -1.46 -3.45
N GLU A 35 -1.35 -0.36 -2.91
CA GLU A 35 -1.44 -0.15 -1.47
C GLU A 35 -2.38 -1.15 -0.79
N CYS A 36 -3.57 -1.43 -1.36
CA CYS A 36 -4.47 -2.47 -0.85
C CYS A 36 -3.80 -3.83 -0.79
N GLU A 37 -3.07 -4.20 -1.83
CA GLU A 37 -2.34 -5.47 -1.87
C GLU A 37 -1.23 -5.51 -0.81
N ALA A 38 -0.50 -4.41 -0.62
CA ALA A 38 0.50 -4.29 0.43
C ALA A 38 -0.13 -4.40 1.84
N LYS A 39 -1.27 -3.74 2.08
CA LYS A 39 -2.05 -3.83 3.32
C LYS A 39 -2.48 -5.27 3.59
N ARG A 40 -2.95 -5.99 2.55
CA ARG A 40 -3.28 -7.41 2.66
C ARG A 40 -2.06 -8.27 3.01
N LEU A 41 -0.91 -8.05 2.39
CA LEU A 41 0.31 -8.80 2.71
C LEU A 41 0.79 -8.58 4.15
N LEU A 42 0.56 -7.40 4.73
CA LEU A 42 0.88 -7.12 6.12
C LEU A 42 0.07 -7.95 7.12
N THR A 43 -1.10 -8.46 6.75
CA THR A 43 -1.90 -9.34 7.63
C THR A 43 -1.36 -10.77 7.67
N TYR A 44 -0.50 -11.14 6.72
CA TYR A 44 0.05 -12.50 6.63
C TYR A 44 1.14 -12.68 7.69
N PRO A 45 1.24 -13.88 8.31
CA PRO A 45 2.42 -14.27 9.07
C PRO A 45 3.70 -14.15 8.24
N VAL A 46 4.84 -13.91 8.90
CA VAL A 46 6.13 -13.62 8.22
C VAL A 46 6.49 -14.69 7.18
N VAL A 47 6.34 -15.96 7.52
CA VAL A 47 6.67 -17.08 6.62
C VAL A 47 5.73 -17.10 5.40
N ALA A 48 4.42 -17.01 5.63
CA ALA A 48 3.41 -16.99 4.57
C ALA A 48 3.53 -15.75 3.66
N ARG A 49 3.99 -14.61 4.20
CA ARG A 49 4.24 -13.40 3.41
C ARG A 49 5.40 -13.59 2.44
N ALA A 50 6.46 -14.27 2.85
CA ALA A 50 7.60 -14.54 1.99
C ALA A 50 7.20 -15.43 0.79
N GLU A 51 6.40 -16.46 1.03
CA GLU A 51 5.82 -17.30 -0.01
C GLU A 51 4.91 -16.49 -0.95
N ALA A 52 4.02 -15.68 -0.39
CA ALA A 52 3.12 -14.81 -1.15
C ALA A 52 3.88 -13.83 -2.07
N PHE A 53 5.06 -13.35 -1.68
CA PHE A 53 5.93 -12.57 -2.58
C PHE A 53 6.53 -13.41 -3.69
N ARG A 54 7.01 -14.62 -3.40
CA ARG A 54 7.57 -15.53 -4.41
C ARG A 54 6.54 -15.91 -5.47
N GLU A 55 5.30 -16.17 -5.09
CA GLU A 55 4.22 -16.46 -6.04
C GLU A 55 3.94 -15.28 -6.97
N ARG A 56 3.89 -14.06 -6.43
CA ARG A 56 3.68 -12.84 -7.23
C ARG A 56 4.84 -12.58 -8.19
N GLU A 57 6.06 -12.83 -7.75
CA GLU A 57 7.26 -12.69 -8.58
C GLU A 57 7.21 -13.62 -9.79
N LYS A 58 6.74 -14.86 -9.61
CA LYS A 58 6.52 -15.80 -10.73
C LYS A 58 5.50 -15.32 -11.74
N ILE A 59 4.46 -14.58 -11.30
CA ILE A 59 3.34 -14.15 -12.16
C ILE A 59 3.63 -12.80 -12.82
N ARG A 60 4.20 -11.84 -12.08
CA ARG A 60 4.30 -10.42 -12.47
C ARG A 60 5.74 -9.92 -12.63
N GLY A 61 6.73 -10.75 -12.30
CA GLY A 61 8.14 -10.42 -12.40
C GLY A 61 8.73 -9.75 -11.15
N ALA A 62 10.07 -9.67 -11.16
CA ALA A 62 10.87 -9.17 -10.05
C ALA A 62 10.66 -7.67 -9.79
N GLU A 63 10.53 -6.86 -10.83
CA GLU A 63 10.37 -5.41 -10.71
C GLU A 63 9.04 -5.04 -10.02
N ALA A 64 7.91 -5.58 -10.50
CA ALA A 64 6.61 -5.35 -9.88
C ALA A 64 6.56 -5.84 -8.41
N THR A 65 7.29 -6.91 -8.11
CA THR A 65 7.38 -7.45 -6.75
C THR A 65 8.28 -6.59 -5.86
N TYR A 66 9.36 -6.03 -6.40
CA TYR A 66 10.25 -5.10 -5.71
C TYR A 66 9.49 -3.84 -5.28
N ASP A 67 8.72 -3.26 -6.19
CA ASP A 67 7.81 -2.14 -5.92
C ASP A 67 6.84 -2.42 -4.78
N LEU A 68 6.21 -3.60 -4.82
CA LEU A 68 5.25 -4.01 -3.80
C LEU A 68 5.92 -4.22 -2.43
N LYS A 69 7.13 -4.81 -2.40
CA LYS A 69 7.94 -4.91 -1.17
C LYS A 69 8.24 -3.54 -0.60
N GLY A 70 8.62 -2.57 -1.45
CA GLY A 70 8.85 -1.19 -1.04
C GLY A 70 7.60 -0.55 -0.41
N MET A 71 6.42 -0.76 -0.99
CA MET A 71 5.16 -0.29 -0.42
C MET A 71 4.87 -0.94 0.94
N VAL A 72 5.06 -2.25 1.07
CA VAL A 72 4.86 -2.98 2.34
C VAL A 72 5.73 -2.42 3.46
N GLU A 73 7.00 -2.13 3.17
CA GLU A 73 7.91 -1.56 4.18
C GLU A 73 7.54 -0.12 4.56
N LYS A 74 7.12 0.71 3.59
CA LYS A 74 6.59 2.06 3.87
C LYS A 74 5.39 2.01 4.83
N LEU A 75 4.43 1.14 4.55
CA LEU A 75 3.25 0.95 5.40
C LEU A 75 3.60 0.44 6.79
N ARG A 76 4.54 -0.51 6.88
CA ARG A 76 5.02 -1.05 8.16
C ARG A 76 5.66 0.04 9.02
N ALA A 77 6.50 0.89 8.42
CA ALA A 77 7.13 2.01 9.12
C ALA A 77 6.08 3.01 9.64
N LYS A 78 5.08 3.36 8.81
CA LYS A 78 3.97 4.24 9.20
C LYS A 78 3.18 3.67 10.39
N GLN A 79 2.85 2.37 10.36
CA GLN A 79 2.14 1.71 11.46
C GLN A 79 2.96 1.72 12.76
N ALA A 80 4.28 1.52 12.68
CA ALA A 80 5.16 1.60 13.84
C ALA A 80 5.20 3.01 14.44
N GLU A 81 5.29 4.05 13.59
CA GLU A 81 5.22 5.45 14.01
C GLU A 81 3.91 5.78 14.72
N LEU A 82 2.77 5.36 14.14
CA LEU A 82 1.45 5.58 14.73
C LEU A 82 1.30 4.87 16.08
N ARG A 83 1.82 3.65 16.21
CA ARG A 83 1.83 2.91 17.49
C ARG A 83 2.66 3.63 18.54
N ARG A 84 3.84 4.16 18.17
CA ARG A 84 4.69 4.94 19.07
C ARG A 84 3.99 6.21 19.56
N LYS A 85 3.45 7.00 18.64
CA LYS A 85 2.69 8.23 18.96
C LYS A 85 1.49 7.95 19.87
N LYS A 86 0.76 6.86 19.58
CA LYS A 86 -0.34 6.43 20.44
C LYS A 86 0.17 6.09 21.83
N ALA A 87 1.21 5.27 21.97
CA ALA A 87 1.79 4.93 23.27
C ALA A 87 2.24 6.16 24.08
N GLU A 88 2.86 7.16 23.43
CA GLU A 88 3.23 8.43 24.05
C GLU A 88 2.01 9.23 24.55
N GLN A 89 0.88 9.17 23.85
CA GLN A 89 -0.36 9.82 24.26
C GLN A 89 -1.00 9.17 25.50
N TRP A 90 -0.90 7.86 25.66
CA TRP A 90 -1.45 7.14 26.84
C TRP A 90 -0.63 7.35 28.12
N LEU A 91 0.59 7.89 28.02
CA LEU A 91 1.47 8.20 29.15
C LEU A 91 1.32 9.65 29.65
N ARG A 92 0.45 10.45 29.03
CA ARG A 92 0.11 11.83 29.44
C ARG A 92 -1.26 11.87 30.10
#